data_AF-A0A2U2J7Z6-F1
#
_entry.id   AF-A0A2U2J7Z6-F1
#
_cell.length_a   1.000
_cell.length_b   1.000
_cell.length_c   1.000
_cell.angle_alpha   90.00
_cell.angle_beta   90.00
_cell.angle_gamma   90.00
#
_symmetry.space_group_name_H-M   'P 1'
#
loop_
_entity.id
_entity.type
_entity.pdbx_description
1 polymer ?
#
loop_
_entity_poly.entity_id
_entity_poly.type
_entity_poly.pdbx_seq_one_letter_code
_entity_poly.pdbx_strand_id
1 'polypeptide(L)'
;MKRNLFTKDEITLCTYIARFGKNEFDENDIHKLKSRSVSSIKMKVQNIASMLDEEGFKTNDNISKLTGKPPGQKGRRTNWDTVNNLTDLNKHEFLSMCQKIIEI
;
A
#
# COMPACT_ATOMS: atom_id res chain seq x y z
N MET A 1 -7.58 22.45 10.55
CA MET A 1 -7.49 21.69 9.28
C MET A 1 -7.96 20.27 9.48
N LYS A 2 -8.91 19.79 8.66
CA LYS A 2 -9.33 18.38 8.65
C LYS A 2 -8.17 17.54 8.10
N ARG A 3 -7.73 16.50 8.82
CA ARG A 3 -6.66 15.61 8.34
C ARG A 3 -7.11 14.93 7.05
N ASN A 4 -6.30 14.99 5.99
CA ASN A 4 -6.55 14.28 4.74
C ASN A 4 -6.17 12.79 4.90
N LEU A 5 -7.08 12.01 5.48
CA LEU A 5 -6.90 10.58 5.70
C LEU A 5 -6.93 9.80 4.38
N PHE A 6 -6.20 8.70 4.32
CA PHE A 6 -6.26 7.77 3.19
C PHE A 6 -7.62 7.08 3.13
N THR A 7 -8.20 7.01 1.93
CA THR A 7 -9.45 6.27 1.67
C THR A 7 -9.18 4.77 1.58
N LYS A 8 -10.22 3.94 1.69
CA LYS A 8 -10.09 2.49 1.51
C LYS A 8 -9.51 2.13 0.14
N ASP A 9 -9.91 2.85 -0.91
CA ASP A 9 -9.43 2.64 -2.27
C ASP A 9 -7.94 2.97 -2.40
N GLU A 10 -7.50 4.11 -1.87
CA GLU A 10 -6.08 4.46 -1.84
C GLU A 10 -5.25 3.42 -1.07
N ILE A 11 -5.76 2.91 0.06
CA ILE A 11 -5.11 1.84 0.82
C ILE A 11 -5.03 0.55 0.00
N THR A 12 -6.10 0.20 -0.70
CA THR A 12 -6.17 -1.02 -1.53
C THR A 12 -5.10 -0.98 -2.63
N LEU A 13 -5.01 0.13 -3.35
CA LEU A 13 -4.00 0.34 -4.39
C LEU A 13 -2.57 0.39 -3.84
N CYS A 14 -2.33 1.09 -2.73
CA CYS A 14 -1.01 1.11 -2.10
C CYS A 14 -0.57 -0.29 -1.63
N THR A 15 -1.52 -1.10 -1.16
CA THR A 15 -1.24 -2.47 -0.68
C THR A 15 -0.87 -3.38 -1.85
N TYR A 16 -1.54 -3.25 -3.00
CA TYR A 16 -1.14 -3.98 -4.21
C TYR A 16 0.30 -3.63 -4.61
N ILE A 17 0.64 -2.34 -4.67
CA ILE A 17 2.01 -1.92 -5.03
C ILE A 17 3.03 -2.49 -4.05
N ALA A 18 2.75 -2.45 -2.75
CA ALA A 18 3.65 -2.99 -1.73
C ALA A 18 3.91 -4.51 -1.89
N ARG A 19 2.89 -5.27 -2.33
CA ARG A 19 2.99 -6.72 -2.50
C ARG A 19 3.57 -7.14 -3.84
N PHE A 20 3.17 -6.49 -4.93
CA PHE A 20 3.41 -6.97 -6.29
C PHE A 20 4.23 -6.02 -7.16
N GLY A 21 4.48 -4.79 -6.70
CA GLY A 21 5.27 -3.80 -7.43
C GLY A 21 4.39 -2.88 -8.30
N LYS A 22 5.06 -2.18 -9.22
CA LYS A 22 4.49 -1.04 -9.96
C LYS A 22 4.28 -1.32 -11.45
N ASN A 23 4.26 -2.59 -11.84
CA ASN A 23 4.30 -2.97 -13.25
C ASN A 23 2.97 -2.66 -13.96
N GLU A 24 1.86 -2.80 -13.24
CA GLU A 24 0.52 -2.62 -13.81
C GLU A 24 -0.03 -1.20 -13.61
N PHE A 25 0.37 -0.52 -12.53
CA PHE A 25 0.09 0.87 -12.24
C PHE A 25 1.05 1.39 -11.16
N ASP A 26 1.14 2.72 -11.00
CA ASP A 26 2.05 3.34 -10.03
C ASP A 26 1.39 4.41 -9.15
N GLU A 27 2.19 5.11 -8.34
CA GLU A 27 1.69 6.15 -7.45
C GLU A 27 1.03 7.34 -8.17
N ASN A 28 1.34 7.59 -9.45
CA ASN A 28 0.69 8.64 -10.24
C ASN A 28 -0.76 8.27 -10.57
N ASP A 29 -1.08 6.99 -10.75
CA ASP A 29 -2.46 6.56 -10.99
C ASP A 29 -3.31 6.74 -9.73
N ILE A 30 -2.75 6.42 -8.57
CA ILE A 30 -3.40 6.69 -7.27
C ILE A 30 -3.58 8.20 -7.06
N HIS A 31 -2.60 9.03 -7.45
CA HIS A 31 -2.69 10.49 -7.35
C HIS A 31 -3.92 11.03 -8.10
N LYS A 32 -4.25 10.50 -9.28
CA LYS A 32 -5.39 10.97 -10.10
C LYS A 32 -6.75 10.81 -9.40
N LEU A 33 -6.90 9.87 -8.45
CA LEU A 33 -8.18 9.61 -7.78
C LEU A 33 -8.63 10.74 -6.84
N LYS A 34 -7.70 11.30 -6.06
CA LYS A 34 -8.00 12.28 -4.99
C LYS A 34 -6.96 13.41 -4.88
N SER A 35 -6.07 13.53 -5.84
CA SER A 35 -4.99 14.53 -5.89
C SER A 35 -4.04 14.47 -4.67
N ARG A 36 -3.91 13.32 -4.01
CA ARG A 36 -2.92 13.13 -2.92
C ARG A 36 -1.52 13.17 -3.50
N SER A 37 -0.58 13.87 -2.84
CA SER A 37 0.79 13.95 -3.35
C SER A 37 1.44 12.57 -3.53
N VAL A 38 2.14 12.40 -4.65
CA VAL A 38 2.87 11.18 -4.99
C VAL A 38 3.85 10.77 -3.88
N SER A 39 4.54 11.74 -3.27
CA SER A 39 5.43 11.49 -2.13
C SER A 39 4.70 10.91 -0.92
N SER A 40 3.47 11.37 -0.63
CA SER A 40 2.66 10.81 0.46
C SER A 40 2.20 9.40 0.14
N ILE A 41 1.86 9.10 -1.12
CA ILE A 41 1.46 7.77 -1.58
C ILE A 41 2.65 6.82 -1.49
N LYS A 42 3.82 7.22 -2.00
CA LYS A 42 5.06 6.44 -1.90
C LYS A 42 5.37 6.09 -0.45
N MET A 43 5.36 7.07 0.46
CA MET A 43 5.58 6.82 1.90
C MET A 43 4.55 5.85 2.49
N LYS A 44 3.30 5.89 2.03
CA LYS A 44 2.27 4.94 2.46
C LYS A 44 2.53 3.53 1.97
N VAL A 45 2.94 3.36 0.71
CA VAL A 45 3.37 2.06 0.14
C VAL A 45 4.53 1.49 0.96
N GLN A 46 5.55 2.27 1.25
CA GLN A 46 6.71 1.85 2.04
C GLN A 46 6.33 1.46 3.48
N ASN A 47 5.38 2.18 4.09
CA ASN A 47 4.85 1.83 5.41
C ASN A 47 4.06 0.52 5.38
N ILE A 48 3.23 0.30 4.36
CA ILE A 48 2.49 -0.96 4.19
C ILE A 48 3.46 -2.13 3.96
N ALA A 49 4.48 -1.96 3.12
CA ALA A 49 5.51 -2.97 2.91
C ALA A 49 6.20 -3.35 4.24
N SER A 50 6.56 -2.36 5.06
CA SER A 50 7.13 -2.62 6.40
C SER A 50 6.16 -3.38 7.31
N MET A 51 4.86 -3.05 7.31
CA MET A 51 3.87 -3.77 8.13
C MET A 51 3.66 -5.21 7.66
N LEU A 52 3.60 -5.44 6.34
CA LEU A 52 3.45 -6.77 5.77
C LEU A 52 4.63 -7.67 6.13
N ASP A 53 5.84 -7.14 6.02
CA ASP A 53 7.07 -7.84 6.37
C ASP A 53 7.14 -8.21 7.87
N GLU A 54 6.76 -7.28 8.75
CA GLU A 54 6.68 -7.53 10.21
C GLU A 54 5.69 -8.65 10.57
N GLU A 55 4.70 -8.90 9.73
CA GLU A 55 3.68 -9.95 9.91
C GLU A 55 3.98 -11.21 9.08
N GLY A 56 5.14 -11.28 8.42
CA GLY A 56 5.59 -12.46 7.67
C GLY A 56 4.99 -12.59 6.27
N PHE A 57 4.32 -11.57 5.75
CA PHE A 57 3.80 -11.57 4.38
C PHE A 57 4.88 -11.16 3.39
N LYS A 58 4.86 -11.77 2.20
CA LYS A 58 5.75 -11.39 1.09
C LYS A 58 5.41 -10.00 0.57
N THR A 59 6.46 -9.20 0.36
CA THR A 59 6.42 -7.89 -0.30
C THR A 59 7.26 -7.92 -1.58
N ASN A 60 7.06 -6.97 -2.48
CA ASN A 60 7.91 -6.85 -3.66
C ASN A 60 9.29 -6.29 -3.27
N ASP A 61 10.38 -6.95 -3.69
CA ASP A 61 11.76 -6.60 -3.31
C ASP A 61 12.20 -5.22 -3.81
N ASN A 62 11.56 -4.68 -4.85
CA ASN A 62 11.85 -3.35 -5.38
C ASN A 62 11.15 -2.22 -4.59
N ILE A 63 10.30 -2.57 -3.61
CA ILE A 63 9.65 -1.61 -2.73
C ILE A 63 10.46 -1.50 -1.44
N SER A 64 11.15 -0.37 -1.27
CA SER A 64 11.85 -0.08 -0.02
C SER A 64 10.87 -0.05 1.15
N LYS A 65 11.14 -0.81 2.20
CA LYS A 65 10.37 -0.76 3.45
C LYS A 65 10.77 0.46 4.24
N LEU A 66 9.80 1.12 4.89
CA LEU A 66 10.11 2.26 5.74
C LEU A 66 10.79 1.76 7.03
N THR A 67 12.12 1.84 7.08
CA THR A 67 12.92 1.48 8.25
C THR A 67 13.15 2.71 9.11
N GLY A 68 12.83 2.62 10.40
CA GLY A 68 12.94 3.77 11.30
C GLY A 68 12.70 3.44 12.75
N LYS A 69 12.82 2.16 13.12
CA LYS A 69 12.60 1.70 14.48
C LYS A 69 13.87 1.10 15.07
N PRO A 70 14.12 1.30 16.37
CA PRO A 70 15.09 0.52 17.09
C PRO A 70 14.80 -0.98 16.91
N PRO A 71 15.83 -1.84 16.82
CA PRO A 71 15.65 -3.28 16.77
C PRO A 71 14.69 -3.76 17.88
N GLY A 72 13.71 -4.61 17.53
CA GLY A 72 12.75 -5.21 18.47
C GLY A 72 11.44 -4.44 18.69
N GLN A 73 11.24 -3.28 18.05
CA GLN A 73 9.96 -2.54 18.14
C GLN A 73 9.13 -2.63 16.86
N LYS A 74 7.87 -3.10 16.97
CA LYS A 74 6.92 -3.15 15.85
C LYS A 74 6.47 -1.77 15.39
N GLY A 75 6.31 -1.60 14.08
CA GLY A 75 5.71 -0.49 13.34
C GLY A 75 4.43 0.09 13.94
N ARG A 76 4.15 1.39 13.73
CA ARG A 76 2.78 1.88 13.95
C ARG A 76 1.93 1.28 12.84
N ARG A 77 0.97 0.44 13.20
CA ARG A 77 -0.01 -0.08 12.26
C ARG A 77 -0.96 1.03 11.81
N THR A 78 -1.07 1.25 10.50
CA THR A 78 -2.01 2.23 9.94
C THR A 78 -2.90 1.58 8.90
N ASN A 79 -4.22 1.63 9.11
CA ASN A 79 -5.22 0.97 8.25
C ASN A 79 -5.02 -0.56 8.15
N TRP A 80 -4.47 -1.20 9.18
CA TRP A 80 -4.15 -2.63 9.16
C TRP A 80 -5.38 -3.50 8.91
N ASP A 81 -6.54 -3.15 9.46
CA ASP A 81 -7.77 -3.92 9.23
C ASP A 81 -8.11 -4.02 7.74
N THR A 82 -7.86 -2.96 6.95
CA THR A 82 -8.02 -3.00 5.49
C THR A 82 -6.91 -3.81 4.83
N VAL A 83 -5.66 -3.60 5.23
CA VAL A 83 -4.49 -4.28 4.64
C VAL A 83 -4.57 -5.80 4.84
N ASN A 84 -4.89 -6.23 6.06
CA ASN A 84 -4.99 -7.63 6.45
C ASN A 84 -6.04 -8.39 5.62
N ASN A 85 -7.17 -7.76 5.31
CA ASN A 85 -8.19 -8.38 4.46
C ASN A 85 -7.77 -8.56 2.99
N LEU A 86 -6.61 -8.01 2.59
CA LEU A 86 -6.08 -8.06 1.23
C LEU A 86 -4.84 -8.97 1.10
N THR A 87 -4.33 -9.52 2.21
CA THR A 87 -3.09 -10.33 2.20
C THR A 87 -3.27 -11.71 1.58
N ASP A 88 -4.47 -12.27 1.65
CA ASP A 88 -4.75 -13.63 1.18
C ASP A 88 -5.04 -13.67 -0.33
N LEU A 89 -5.29 -12.52 -0.95
CA LEU A 89 -5.54 -12.42 -2.38
C LEU A 89 -4.28 -12.75 -3.17
N ASN A 90 -4.44 -13.53 -4.23
CA ASN A 90 -3.37 -13.72 -5.21
C ASN A 90 -3.24 -12.49 -6.12
N LYS A 91 -2.14 -12.41 -6.89
CA LYS A 91 -1.84 -11.25 -7.73
C LYS A 91 -2.96 -10.91 -8.71
N HIS A 92 -3.54 -11.92 -9.36
CA HIS A 92 -4.56 -11.73 -10.39
C HIS A 92 -5.88 -11.22 -9.81
N GLU A 93 -6.36 -11.83 -8.72
CA GLU A 93 -7.57 -11.40 -8.02
C GLU A 93 -7.45 -9.96 -7.50
N PHE A 94 -6.30 -9.65 -6.89
CA PHE A 94 -6.06 -8.32 -6.36
C PHE A 94 -5.93 -7.29 -7.49
N LEU A 95 -5.26 -7.62 -8.60
CA LEU A 95 -5.19 -6.73 -9.76
C LEU A 95 -6.59 -6.41 -10.32
N SER A 96 -7.46 -7.41 -10.45
CA SER A 96 -8.84 -7.21 -10.92
C SER A 96 -9.62 -6.23 -10.01
N MET A 97 -9.39 -6.30 -8.70
CA MET A 97 -9.97 -5.32 -7.77
C MET A 97 -9.40 -3.91 -7.96
N CYS A 98 -8.10 -3.80 -8.21
CA CYS A 98 -7.44 -2.50 -8.43
C CYS A 98 -7.90 -1.83 -9.72
N GLN A 99 -8.05 -2.59 -10.80
CA GLN A 99 -8.52 -2.08 -12.09
C GLN A 99 -9.92 -1.46 -12.00
N LYS A 100 -10.82 -2.08 -11.22
CA LYS A 100 -12.16 -1.53 -10.93
C LYS A 100 -12.14 -0.18 -10.21
N ILE A 101 -11.06 0.13 -9.49
CA ILE A 101 -10.88 1.41 -8.78
C ILE A 101 -10.30 2.47 -9.71
N ILE A 102 -9.35 2.10 -10.57
CA ILE A 102 -8.61 3.03 -11.43
C ILE A 102 -9.38 3.34 -12.74
N GLU A 103 -10.49 2.64 -13.01
CA GLU A 103 -11.23 2.71 -14.29
C GLU A 103 -10.36 2.31 -15.49
N ILE A 104 -9.68 1.16 -15.39
CA ILE A 104 -8.99 0.49 -16.51
C ILE A 104 -9.81 -0.73 -16.96
#